data_AF-X1FKR3-F1
#
_entry.id   AF-X1FKR3-F1
#
_cell.length_a   1.000
_cell.length_b   1.000
_cell.length_c   1.000
_cell.angle_alpha   90.00
_cell.angle_beta   90.00
_cell.angle_gamma   90.00
#
_symmetry.space_group_name_H-M   'P 1'
#
loop_
_entity.id
_entity.type
_entity.pdbx_description
1 polymer ?
#
loop_
_entity_poly.entity_id
_entity_poly.type
_entity_poly.pdbx_seq_one_letter_code
_entity_poly.pdbx_strand_id
1 'polypeptide(L)'
;NNLGTLYDQLGKYPEAIKQFNRAIELLPGEPGSYNNLAWLRATCADGKYRDATQAIKLARKACQLTGWNDFSTLDTLATAYAADEDWKQAASWQEKALDFAPPAQRADLQRRLDMFRKENTSANPSRS
;
A
#
# COMPACT_ATOMS: atom_id res chain seq x y z
N ASN A 1 -0.69 4.39 -11.69
CA ASN A 1 0.57 5.10 -11.38
C ASN A 1 0.42 6.59 -11.07
N ASN A 2 -0.78 7.12 -10.75
CA ASN A 2 -1.00 8.56 -10.92
C ASN A 2 -1.48 9.35 -9.69
N LEU A 3 -1.63 8.76 -8.50
CA LEU A 3 -2.14 9.51 -7.33
C LEU A 3 -1.10 9.72 -6.22
N GLY A 4 -0.34 8.69 -5.84
CA GLY A 4 0.78 8.87 -4.87
C GLY A 4 1.78 9.92 -5.36
N THR A 5 2.22 9.80 -6.62
CA THR A 5 3.18 10.71 -7.25
C THR A 5 2.65 12.12 -7.42
N LEU A 6 1.34 12.30 -7.63
CA LEU A 6 0.73 13.61 -7.86
C LEU A 6 0.71 14.46 -6.58
N TYR A 7 0.44 13.84 -5.43
CA TYR A 7 0.45 14.54 -4.15
C TYR A 7 1.87 14.74 -3.61
N ASP A 8 2.77 13.78 -3.87
CA ASP A 8 4.20 13.94 -3.54
C ASP A 8 4.84 15.13 -4.27
N GLN A 9 4.51 15.34 -5.55
CA GLN A 9 5.08 16.44 -6.34
C GLN A 9 4.60 17.84 -5.90
N LEU A 10 3.44 17.93 -5.24
CA LEU A 10 2.85 19.21 -4.84
C LEU A 10 3.01 19.51 -3.35
N GLY A 11 3.46 18.54 -2.53
CA GLY A 11 3.56 18.68 -1.07
C GLY A 11 2.21 18.91 -0.37
N LYS A 12 1.09 18.73 -1.09
CA LYS A 12 -0.29 19.00 -0.63
C LYS A 12 -0.88 17.79 0.10
N TYR A 13 -0.09 17.19 0.98
CA TYR A 13 -0.50 16.00 1.74
C TYR A 13 -1.71 16.26 2.66
N PRO A 14 -1.78 17.39 3.40
CA PRO A 14 -2.94 17.69 4.23
C PRO A 14 -4.24 17.77 3.43
N GLU A 15 -4.21 18.43 2.28
CA GLU A 15 -5.36 18.59 1.40
C GLU A 15 -5.77 17.24 0.82
N ALA A 16 -4.80 16.43 0.36
CA ALA A 16 -5.05 15.07 -0.14
C ALA A 16 -5.76 14.21 0.91
N ILE A 17 -5.24 14.19 2.14
CA ILE A 17 -5.82 13.44 3.25
C ILE A 17 -7.26 13.92 3.52
N LYS A 18 -7.49 15.24 3.55
CA LYS A 18 -8.82 15.81 3.73
C LYS A 18 -9.79 15.39 2.63
N GLN A 19 -9.36 15.40 1.37
CA GLN A 19 -10.18 15.00 0.23
C GLN A 19 -10.52 13.50 0.27
N PHE A 20 -9.54 12.64 0.55
CA PHE A 20 -9.81 11.20 0.64
C PHE A 20 -10.70 10.85 1.84
N ASN A 21 -10.50 11.49 2.99
CA ASN A 21 -11.42 11.31 4.13
C ASN A 21 -12.85 11.71 3.76
N ARG A 22 -13.01 12.84 3.07
CA ARG A 22 -14.34 13.28 2.60
C ARG A 22 -14.94 12.31 1.59
N ALA A 23 -14.14 11.77 0.67
CA ALA A 23 -14.60 10.76 -0.28
C ALA A 23 -15.07 9.48 0.43
N ILE A 24 -14.33 9.04 1.46
CA ILE A 24 -14.70 7.90 2.31
C ILE A 24 -16.03 8.15 3.04
N GLU A 25 -16.25 9.36 3.57
CA GLU A 25 -17.53 9.72 4.20
C GLU A 25 -18.70 9.70 3.22
N LEU A 26 -18.49 10.17 1.99
CA LEU A 26 -19.52 10.25 0.97
C LEU A 26 -19.85 8.88 0.36
N LEU A 27 -18.82 8.05 0.16
CA LEU A 27 -18.92 6.75 -0.52
C LEU A 27 -18.15 5.68 0.27
N PRO A 28 -18.67 5.24 1.44
CA PRO A 28 -17.98 4.28 2.31
C PRO A 28 -17.84 2.86 1.71
N GLY A 29 -18.51 2.58 0.59
CA GLY A 29 -18.40 1.33 -0.16
C GLY A 29 -17.40 1.37 -1.32
N GLU A 30 -16.77 2.51 -1.59
CA GLU A 30 -15.85 2.70 -2.71
C GLU A 30 -14.41 2.37 -2.28
N PRO A 31 -13.76 1.33 -2.83
CA PRO A 31 -12.45 0.87 -2.35
C PRO A 31 -11.29 1.81 -2.71
N GLY A 32 -11.38 2.56 -3.80
CA GLY A 32 -10.31 3.40 -4.33
C GLY A 32 -9.89 4.51 -3.37
N SER A 33 -10.84 5.15 -2.68
CA SER A 33 -10.56 6.21 -1.72
C SER A 33 -9.81 5.69 -0.49
N TYR A 34 -10.16 4.50 0.00
CA TYR A 34 -9.40 3.80 1.04
C TYR A 34 -8.01 3.43 0.56
N ASN A 35 -7.90 2.89 -0.66
CA ASN A 35 -6.63 2.48 -1.25
C ASN A 35 -5.65 3.66 -1.41
N ASN A 36 -6.13 4.78 -1.96
CA ASN A 36 -5.31 5.96 -2.20
C ASN A 36 -4.85 6.60 -0.89
N LEU A 37 -5.72 6.68 0.11
CA LEU A 37 -5.32 7.19 1.43
C LEU A 37 -4.34 6.23 2.12
N ALA A 38 -4.53 4.92 2.01
CA ALA A 38 -3.60 3.93 2.53
C ALA A 38 -2.21 4.06 1.90
N TRP A 39 -2.15 4.16 0.57
CA TRP A 39 -0.92 4.37 -0.17
C TRP A 39 -0.19 5.63 0.30
N LEU A 40 -0.90 6.75 0.42
CA LEU A 40 -0.33 8.01 0.92
C LEU A 40 0.23 7.83 2.34
N ARG A 41 -0.55 7.25 3.25
CA ARG A 41 -0.11 7.01 4.64
C ARG A 41 1.08 6.06 4.74
N ALA A 42 1.25 5.13 3.80
CA ALA A 42 2.41 4.24 3.77
C ALA A 42 3.66 4.89 3.17
N THR A 43 3.51 5.66 2.09
CA THR A 43 4.63 6.04 1.21
C THR A 43 4.99 7.52 1.20
N CYS A 44 4.23 8.38 1.89
CA CYS A 44 4.43 9.83 1.86
C CYS A 44 5.89 10.21 2.16
N ALA A 45 6.48 11.07 1.34
CA ALA A 45 7.85 11.51 1.53
C ALA A 45 8.04 12.30 2.84
N ASP A 46 7.03 13.08 3.24
CA ASP A 46 7.02 13.75 4.53
C ASP A 46 6.56 12.78 5.63
N GLY A 47 7.52 12.41 6.49
CA GLY A 47 7.31 11.50 7.61
C GLY A 47 6.20 11.94 8.58
N LYS A 48 5.83 13.23 8.63
CA LYS A 48 4.71 13.73 9.42
C LYS A 48 3.38 13.11 9.00
N TYR A 49 3.22 12.79 7.72
CA TYR A 49 1.98 12.23 7.19
C TYR A 49 2.03 10.73 6.98
N ARG A 50 3.20 10.11 7.15
CA ARG A 50 3.32 8.65 7.22
C ARG A 50 2.72 8.12 8.51
N ASP A 51 1.92 7.08 8.38
CA ASP A 51 1.27 6.37 9.48
C ASP A 51 0.97 4.94 9.00
N ALA A 52 1.87 4.01 9.31
CA ALA A 52 1.77 2.62 8.87
C ALA A 52 0.53 1.93 9.46
N THR A 53 0.19 2.23 10.73
CA THR A 53 -1.00 1.68 11.38
C THR A 53 -2.27 2.12 10.66
N GLN A 54 -2.40 3.40 10.34
CA GLN A 54 -3.54 3.90 9.58
C GLN A 54 -3.55 3.31 8.15
N ALA A 55 -2.39 3.22 7.51
CA ALA A 55 -2.26 2.65 6.16
C ALA A 55 -2.76 1.20 6.11
N ILE A 56 -2.34 0.35 7.05
CA ILE A 56 -2.76 -1.06 7.13
C ILE A 56 -4.28 -1.15 7.31
N LYS A 57 -4.86 -0.35 8.22
CA LYS A 57 -6.31 -0.34 8.47
C LYS A 57 -7.10 0.03 7.22
N LEU A 58 -6.67 1.07 6.51
CA LEU A 58 -7.33 1.54 5.29
C LEU A 58 -7.17 0.55 4.13
N ALA A 59 -5.96 0.02 3.92
CA ALA A 59 -5.69 -0.98 2.88
C ALA A 59 -6.50 -2.25 3.11
N ARG A 60 -6.59 -2.74 4.35
CA ARG A 60 -7.46 -3.87 4.69
C ARG A 60 -8.92 -3.60 4.37
N LYS A 61 -9.42 -2.39 4.63
CA LYS A 61 -10.79 -2.01 4.27
C LYS A 61 -10.98 -2.00 2.75
N ALA A 62 -10.02 -1.50 1.99
CA ALA A 62 -10.04 -1.56 0.53
C ALA A 62 -10.08 -3.01 0.02
N CYS A 63 -9.20 -3.88 0.54
CA CYS A 63 -9.19 -5.31 0.20
C CYS A 63 -10.51 -6.01 0.56
N GLN A 64 -11.13 -5.68 1.68
CA GLN A 64 -12.44 -6.22 2.04
C GLN A 64 -13.53 -5.83 1.03
N LEU A 65 -13.55 -4.56 0.60
CA LEU A 65 -14.51 -4.04 -0.35
C LEU A 65 -14.33 -4.63 -1.76
N THR A 66 -13.10 -5.00 -2.13
CA THR A 66 -12.82 -5.70 -3.39
C THR A 66 -12.98 -7.22 -3.29
N GLY A 67 -13.21 -7.78 -2.09
CA GLY A 67 -13.27 -9.22 -1.90
C GLY A 67 -11.91 -9.92 -2.00
N TRP A 68 -10.82 -9.20 -1.73
CA TRP A 68 -9.45 -9.72 -1.68
C TRP A 68 -8.92 -10.29 -3.00
N ASN A 69 -9.41 -9.78 -4.13
CA ASN A 69 -9.04 -10.23 -5.48
C ASN A 69 -8.54 -9.10 -6.40
N ASP A 70 -8.42 -7.87 -5.90
CA ASP A 70 -7.88 -6.75 -6.67
C ASP A 70 -6.40 -6.55 -6.35
N PHE A 71 -5.55 -6.74 -7.35
CA PHE A 71 -4.09 -6.67 -7.16
C PHE A 71 -3.62 -5.32 -6.63
N SER A 72 -4.29 -4.22 -6.96
CA SER A 72 -3.86 -2.87 -6.57
C SER A 72 -4.07 -2.61 -5.08
N THR A 73 -5.18 -3.11 -4.53
CA THR A 73 -5.45 -3.08 -3.08
C THR A 73 -4.52 -3.99 -2.29
N LEU A 74 -4.22 -5.17 -2.83
CA LEU A 74 -3.28 -6.13 -2.21
C LEU A 74 -1.85 -5.59 -2.20
N ASP A 75 -1.40 -4.99 -3.30
CA ASP A 75 -0.11 -4.32 -3.43
C ASP A 75 0.03 -3.14 -2.45
N THR A 76 -1.04 -2.38 -2.25
CA THR A 76 -1.08 -1.29 -1.26
C THR A 76 -1.03 -1.84 0.17
N LEU A 77 -1.71 -2.95 0.45
CA LEU A 77 -1.64 -3.62 1.76
C LEU A 77 -0.23 -4.14 2.05
N ALA A 78 0.42 -4.75 1.06
CA ALA A 78 1.81 -5.17 1.17
C ALA A 78 2.75 -3.99 1.48
N THR A 79 2.56 -2.89 0.77
CA THR A 79 3.32 -1.64 0.98
C THR A 79 3.07 -1.03 2.36
N ALA A 80 1.83 -1.10 2.87
CA ALA A 80 1.50 -0.64 4.21
C ALA A 80 2.19 -1.47 5.31
N TYR A 81 2.26 -2.80 5.14
CA TYR A 81 3.04 -3.66 6.04
C TYR A 81 4.55 -3.41 5.94
N ALA A 82 5.07 -3.13 4.74
CA ALA A 82 6.47 -2.73 4.57
C ALA A 82 6.79 -1.41 5.29
N ALA A 83 5.86 -0.46 5.30
CA ALA A 83 6.02 0.80 6.05
C ALA A 83 6.01 0.59 7.58
N ASP A 84 5.44 -0.52 8.06
CA ASP A 84 5.50 -0.97 9.45
C ASP A 84 6.72 -1.88 9.73
N GLU A 85 7.60 -2.05 8.73
CA GLU A 85 8.74 -2.97 8.74
C GLU A 85 8.37 -4.45 8.98
N ASP A 86 7.09 -4.82 8.84
CA ASP A 86 6.65 -6.23 8.80
C ASP A 86 6.90 -6.80 7.40
N TRP A 87 8.18 -7.01 7.09
CA TRP A 87 8.66 -7.52 5.81
C TRP A 87 8.07 -8.89 5.45
N LYS A 88 7.74 -9.69 6.47
CA LYS A 88 7.12 -11.01 6.28
C LYS A 88 5.71 -10.87 5.75
N GLN A 89 4.87 -10.02 6.35
CA GLN A 89 3.54 -9.75 5.83
C GLN A 89 3.61 -9.04 4.49
N ALA A 90 4.51 -8.07 4.32
CA ALA A 90 4.70 -7.36 3.06
C ALA A 90 4.96 -8.32 1.90
N ALA A 91 5.92 -9.25 2.04
CA ALA A 91 6.20 -10.24 1.00
C ALA A 91 5.00 -11.16 0.70
N SER A 92 4.32 -11.65 1.75
CA SER A 92 3.15 -12.53 1.60
C SER A 92 2.00 -11.88 0.84
N TRP A 93 1.66 -10.62 1.17
CA TRP A 93 0.60 -9.89 0.47
C TRP A 93 1.01 -9.48 -0.95
N GLN A 94 2.30 -9.22 -1.18
CA GLN A 94 2.82 -8.90 -2.50
C GLN A 94 2.77 -10.12 -3.45
N GLU A 95 3.06 -11.32 -2.93
CA GLU A 95 2.86 -12.59 -3.66
C GLU A 95 1.39 -12.75 -4.07
N LYS A 96 0.47 -12.53 -3.13
CA LYS A 96 -0.97 -12.59 -3.44
C LYS A 96 -1.38 -11.54 -4.49
N ALA A 97 -0.79 -10.35 -4.46
CA ALA A 97 -1.06 -9.34 -5.48
C ALA A 97 -0.64 -9.82 -6.89
N LEU A 98 0.50 -10.52 -7.01
CA LEU A 98 0.99 -11.07 -8.28
C LEU A 98 0.04 -12.11 -8.88
N ASP A 99 -0.69 -12.88 -8.06
CA ASP A 99 -1.67 -13.86 -8.53
C ASP A 99 -2.79 -13.22 -9.36
N PHE A 100 -3.19 -12.00 -8.99
CA PHE A 100 -4.25 -11.23 -9.66
C PHE A 100 -3.72 -10.17 -10.64
N ALA A 101 -2.39 -9.98 -10.70
CA ALA A 101 -1.81 -8.90 -11.47
C ALA A 101 -1.82 -9.19 -12.99
N PRO A 102 -2.22 -8.21 -13.83
CA PRO A 102 -2.09 -8.35 -15.27
C PRO A 102 -0.61 -8.35 -15.69
N PRO A 103 -0.25 -8.95 -16.85
CA PRO A 103 1.14 -9.09 -17.27
C PRO A 103 1.96 -7.80 -17.26
N ALA A 104 1.33 -6.67 -17.61
CA ALA A 104 1.98 -5.37 -17.66
C ALA A 104 2.44 -4.85 -16.27
N GLN A 105 1.80 -5.29 -15.18
CA GLN A 105 2.08 -4.83 -13.82
C GLN A 105 2.96 -5.83 -13.05
N ARG A 106 3.03 -7.09 -13.49
CA ARG A 106 3.78 -8.15 -12.79
C ARG A 106 5.25 -7.81 -12.57
N ALA A 107 5.91 -7.17 -13.54
CA ALA A 107 7.32 -6.81 -13.41
C ALA A 107 7.57 -5.83 -12.23
N ASP A 108 6.70 -4.84 -12.05
CA ASP A 108 6.82 -3.86 -10.97
C ASP A 108 6.53 -4.51 -9.61
N LEU A 109 5.49 -5.33 -9.55
CA LEU A 109 5.11 -6.05 -8.34
C LEU A 109 6.18 -7.07 -7.92
N GLN A 110 6.81 -7.75 -8.90
CA GLN A 110 7.88 -8.71 -8.65
C GLN A 110 9.12 -8.01 -8.09
N ARG A 111 9.52 -6.88 -8.69
CA ARG A 111 10.64 -6.07 -8.16
C ARG A 111 10.41 -5.66 -6.70
N ARG A 112 9.17 -5.30 -6.35
CA ARG A 112 8.81 -4.95 -4.98
C ARG A 112 8.84 -6.16 -4.04
N LEU A 113 8.37 -7.32 -4.50
CA LEU A 113 8.47 -8.57 -3.74
C LEU A 113 9.92 -8.95 -3.44
N ASP A 114 10.79 -8.86 -4.43
CA ASP A 114 12.21 -9.20 -4.27
C ASP A 114 12.89 -8.28 -3.24
N MET A 115 12.55 -6.98 -3.27
CA MET A 115 12.98 -6.03 -2.24
C MET A 115 12.47 -6.42 -0.85
N PHE A 116 11.18 -6.71 -0.68
CA PHE A 116 10.62 -7.10 0.62
C PHE A 116 11.24 -8.38 1.16
N ARG A 117 11.50 -9.37 0.30
CA ARG A 117 12.19 -10.62 0.69
C ARG A 117 13.62 -10.35 1.13
N LYS A 118 14.34 -9.48 0.42
CA LYS A 118 15.70 -9.08 0.79
C LYS A 118 15.72 -8.42 2.18
N GLU A 119 14.85 -7.45 2.43
CA GLU A 119 14.75 -6.78 3.75
C GLU A 119 14.37 -7.78 4.86
N ASN A 120 13.45 -8.71 4.59
CA ASN A 120 13.08 -9.75 5.54
C ASN A 120 14.26 -10.66 5.93
N THR A 121 15.14 -10.97 4.98
CA THR A 121 16.37 -11.74 5.23
C THR A 121 17.40 -10.90 6.00
N SER A 122 17.58 -9.63 5.63
CA SER A 122 18.50 -8.72 6.34
C SER A 122 18.07 -8.45 7.78
N ALA A 123 16.76 -8.38 8.05
CA ALA A 123 16.21 -8.25 9.40
C ALA A 123 16.35 -9.53 10.25
N ASN A 124 16.55 -10.69 9.63
CA ASN A 124 16.69 -12.00 10.29
C ASN A 124 17.94 -12.76 9.82
N PRO A 125 19.15 -12.31 10.18
CA PRO A 125 20.42 -12.89 9.69
C PRO A 125 20.71 -14.32 10.18
N SER A 126 19.88 -14.89 11.06
CA SER A 126 20.08 -16.20 11.70
C SER A 126 19.34 -17.35 11.02
N ARG A 127 19.47 -17.48 9.69
CA ARG A 127 19.18 -18.72 8.94
C ARG A 127 20.20 -18.94 7.82
N SER A 128 21.43 -19.21 8.21
CA SER A 128 22.45 -19.86 7.37
C SER A 128 23.07 -21.00 8.16
#